data_AF-A0A969MKK0-F1
#
_entry.id   AF-A0A969MKK0-F1
#
_cell.length_a   1.000
_cell.length_b   1.000
_cell.length_c   1.000
_cell.angle_alpha   90.00
_cell.angle_beta   90.00
_cell.angle_gamma   90.00
#
_symmetry.space_group_name_H-M   'P 1'
#
loop_
_entity.id
_entity.type
_entity.pdbx_description
1 polymer ?
#
loop_
_entity_poly.entity_id
_entity_poly.type
_entity_poly.pdbx_seq_one_letter_code
_entity_poly.pdbx_strand_id
1 'polypeptide(L)'
;MTLSKFIIASFAIFLASCGNSSFNTQAIYDAPVTGYRITVSGSGTIESGADISNNGIGKISISPLLKNNFPKIIISINYQNGKNDIIAFIGNKKVILERPHLAQDNLTQLLKLARYANLEMAEVSESAEAINGVLGGPKATIMNGQSDHLIVIDVNYNYK
;
A
#
# COMPACT_ATOMS: atom_id res chain seq x y z
N MET A 1 -13.18 -51.97 13.23
CA MET A 1 -12.14 -51.03 13.69
C MET A 1 -11.13 -50.85 12.55
N THR A 2 -11.40 -49.92 11.64
CA THR A 2 -10.96 -48.50 11.62
C THR A 2 -9.65 -48.30 10.85
N LEU A 3 -9.72 -48.56 9.53
CA LEU A 3 -8.74 -48.08 8.55
C LEU A 3 -8.74 -46.53 8.43
N SER A 4 -9.77 -45.87 8.99
CA SER A 4 -9.91 -44.41 9.02
C SER A 4 -8.97 -43.69 10.00
N LYS A 5 -8.26 -44.41 10.88
CA LYS A 5 -7.37 -43.79 11.89
C LYS A 5 -5.96 -43.50 11.37
N PHE A 6 -5.54 -44.09 10.24
CA PHE A 6 -4.18 -43.89 9.71
C PHE A 6 -4.05 -42.72 8.73
N ILE A 7 -5.16 -42.26 8.12
CA ILE A 7 -5.14 -41.13 7.18
C ILE A 7 -5.04 -39.77 7.91
N ILE A 8 -5.49 -39.70 9.16
CA ILE A 8 -5.50 -38.45 9.95
C ILE A 8 -4.08 -38.05 10.42
N ALA A 9 -3.15 -38.99 10.57
CA ALA A 9 -1.81 -38.70 11.07
C ALA A 9 -0.85 -38.12 10.01
N SER A 10 -1.04 -38.41 8.71
CA SER A 10 -0.19 -37.86 7.64
C SER A 10 -0.57 -36.44 7.20
N PHE A 11 -1.79 -35.96 7.51
CA PHE A 11 -2.20 -34.59 7.17
C PHE A 11 -1.72 -33.53 8.17
N ALA A 12 -1.35 -33.94 9.40
CA ALA A 12 -0.90 -33.02 10.45
C ALA A 12 0.58 -32.59 10.31
N ILE A 13 1.40 -33.33 9.55
CA ILE A 13 2.84 -33.06 9.42
C ILE A 13 3.15 -32.02 8.32
N PHE A 14 2.21 -31.76 7.39
CA PHE A 14 2.40 -30.77 6.32
C PHE A 14 2.07 -29.31 6.70
N LEU A 15 1.56 -29.05 7.92
CA LEU A 15 1.17 -27.71 8.37
C LEU A 15 2.25 -26.99 9.21
N ALA A 16 3.37 -27.64 9.52
CA ALA A 16 4.32 -27.15 10.50
C ALA A 16 5.49 -26.31 9.94
N SER A 17 5.48 -25.88 8.67
CA SER A 17 6.63 -25.19 8.09
C SER A 17 6.30 -24.04 7.13
N CYS A 18 5.26 -23.27 7.39
CA CYS A 18 5.18 -21.91 6.84
C CYS A 18 5.87 -20.95 7.83
N GLY A 19 7.16 -20.70 7.64
CA GLY A 19 7.87 -19.65 8.35
C GLY A 19 7.40 -18.25 7.93
N ASN A 20 7.97 -17.22 8.55
CA ASN A 20 7.78 -15.85 8.09
C ASN A 20 8.24 -15.71 6.63
N SER A 21 7.52 -14.94 5.82
CA SER A 21 7.92 -14.65 4.44
C SER A 21 8.13 -13.15 4.25
N SER A 22 9.18 -12.78 3.54
CA SER A 22 9.41 -11.39 3.15
C SER A 22 8.75 -11.10 1.81
N PHE A 23 8.29 -9.88 1.61
CA PHE A 23 7.68 -9.46 0.35
C PHE A 23 8.27 -8.17 -0.18
N ASN A 24 8.14 -7.98 -1.49
CA ASN A 24 8.24 -6.70 -2.15
C ASN A 24 7.04 -6.55 -3.09
N THR A 25 6.39 -5.39 -3.03
CA THR A 25 5.22 -5.08 -3.85
C THR A 25 5.36 -3.69 -4.42
N GLN A 26 5.09 -3.55 -5.71
CA GLN A 26 5.00 -2.29 -6.40
C GLN A 26 3.66 -2.21 -7.13
N ALA A 27 3.02 -1.05 -7.05
CA ALA A 27 1.79 -0.80 -7.79
C ALA A 27 1.75 0.63 -8.32
N ILE A 28 1.07 0.79 -9.46
CA ILE A 28 0.84 2.07 -10.12
C ILE A 28 -0.67 2.22 -10.33
N TYR A 29 -1.20 3.34 -9.85
CA TYR A 29 -2.62 3.67 -9.95
C TYR A 29 -2.79 5.07 -10.54
N ASP A 30 -3.84 5.26 -11.33
CA ASP A 30 -4.28 6.57 -11.80
C ASP A 30 -5.59 6.95 -11.11
N ALA A 31 -5.66 8.19 -10.62
CA ALA A 31 -6.88 8.85 -10.17
C ALA A 31 -7.32 9.82 -11.30
N PRO A 32 -8.13 9.35 -12.26
CA PRO A 32 -8.41 10.07 -13.50
C PRO A 32 -9.19 11.39 -13.29
N VAL A 33 -10.08 11.47 -12.31
CA VAL A 33 -10.91 12.66 -12.05
C VAL A 33 -10.07 13.78 -11.44
N THR A 34 -9.29 13.45 -10.41
CA THR A 34 -8.40 14.41 -9.75
C THR A 34 -7.13 14.68 -10.58
N GLY A 35 -6.74 13.76 -11.46
CA GLY A 35 -5.68 13.96 -12.44
C GLY A 35 -4.27 13.65 -11.93
N TYR A 36 -4.08 12.64 -11.07
CA TYR A 36 -2.76 12.22 -10.58
C TYR A 36 -2.50 10.72 -10.72
N ARG A 37 -1.21 10.37 -10.80
CA ARG A 37 -0.68 9.01 -10.76
C ARG A 37 0.01 8.78 -9.43
N ILE A 38 -0.28 7.64 -8.84
CA ILE A 38 0.38 7.10 -7.66
C ILE A 38 1.33 6.00 -8.11
N THR A 39 2.56 6.03 -7.61
CA THR A 39 3.49 4.88 -7.64
C THR A 39 3.85 4.55 -6.21
N VAL A 40 3.54 3.32 -5.77
CA VAL A 40 3.84 2.83 -4.43
C VAL A 40 4.77 1.64 -4.55
N SER A 41 5.80 1.62 -3.72
CA SER A 41 6.63 0.45 -3.48
C SER A 41 6.66 0.17 -1.99
N GLY A 42 6.28 -1.05 -1.60
CA GLY A 42 6.27 -1.55 -0.23
C GLY A 42 7.14 -2.79 -0.11
N SER A 43 7.76 -2.97 1.05
CA SER A 43 8.46 -4.21 1.40
C SER A 43 8.32 -4.46 2.89
N GLY A 44 8.31 -5.73 3.30
CA GLY A 44 8.13 -6.08 4.70
C GLY A 44 8.16 -7.57 4.93
N THR A 45 7.64 -7.98 6.08
CA THR A 45 7.56 -9.39 6.49
C THR A 45 6.13 -9.73 6.90
N ILE A 46 5.62 -10.85 6.40
CA ILE A 46 4.35 -11.45 6.82
C ILE A 46 4.68 -12.53 7.83
N GLU A 47 4.14 -12.40 9.03
CA GLU A 47 4.31 -13.38 10.11
C GLU A 47 3.59 -14.68 9.76
N SER A 48 4.10 -15.81 10.26
CA SER A 48 3.45 -17.11 10.09
C SER A 48 1.99 -17.08 10.54
N GLY A 49 1.07 -17.44 9.64
CA GLY A 49 -0.37 -17.46 9.90
C GLY A 49 -1.07 -16.09 9.75
N ALA A 50 -0.33 -15.02 9.45
CA ALA A 50 -0.91 -13.73 9.12
C ALA A 50 -1.22 -13.63 7.61
N ASP A 51 -2.25 -12.85 7.29
CA ASP A 51 -2.64 -12.58 5.90
C ASP A 51 -1.91 -11.37 5.29
N ILE A 52 -1.54 -10.42 6.14
CA ILE A 52 -0.91 -9.15 5.78
C ILE A 52 0.20 -8.83 6.76
N SER A 53 1.10 -7.93 6.36
CA SER A 53 2.20 -7.48 7.18
C SER A 53 1.79 -6.39 8.17
N ASN A 54 2.34 -6.47 9.38
CA ASN A 54 2.31 -5.44 10.42
C ASN A 54 3.64 -4.63 10.50
N ASN A 55 4.58 -4.90 9.58
CA ASN A 55 5.95 -4.39 9.60
C ASN A 55 6.47 -4.19 8.17
N GLY A 56 6.64 -2.95 7.73
CA GLY A 56 7.07 -2.66 6.37
C GLY A 56 7.62 -1.26 6.15
N ILE A 57 8.33 -1.09 5.04
CA ILE A 57 8.86 0.19 4.58
C ILE A 57 8.24 0.48 3.22
N GLY A 58 7.81 1.73 3.05
CA GLY A 58 7.09 2.22 1.89
C GLY A 58 7.73 3.45 1.28
N LYS A 59 7.72 3.53 -0.05
CA LYS A 59 7.99 4.75 -0.80
C LYS A 59 6.83 5.01 -1.76
N ILE A 60 6.25 6.20 -1.63
CA ILE A 60 5.13 6.66 -2.43
C ILE A 60 5.56 7.90 -3.22
N SER A 61 5.14 7.94 -4.48
CA SER A 61 5.36 9.03 -5.40
C SER A 61 4.03 9.40 -6.04
N ILE A 62 3.57 10.63 -5.84
CA ILE A 62 2.36 11.17 -6.47
C ILE A 62 2.77 12.26 -7.45
N SER A 63 2.38 12.10 -8.72
CA SER A 63 2.70 13.02 -9.80
C SER A 63 1.48 13.30 -10.65
N PRO A 64 1.38 14.47 -11.28
CA PRO A 64 0.25 14.78 -12.17
C PRO A 64 0.22 13.86 -13.40
N LEU A 65 -0.98 13.51 -13.88
CA LEU A 65 -1.15 12.71 -15.10
C LEU A 65 -0.85 13.53 -16.36
N LEU A 66 -1.31 14.78 -16.38
CA LEU A 66 -1.03 15.71 -17.46
C LEU A 66 0.28 16.44 -17.19
N LYS A 67 0.93 16.95 -18.25
CA LYS A 67 2.06 17.88 -18.13
C LYS A 67 1.58 19.21 -17.56
N ASN A 68 1.30 19.22 -16.26
CA ASN A 68 1.10 20.43 -15.48
C ASN A 68 2.33 20.62 -14.57
N ASN A 69 2.52 21.85 -14.08
CA ASN A 69 3.65 22.21 -13.22
C ASN A 69 3.37 21.91 -11.74
N PHE A 70 2.48 20.96 -11.41
CA PHE A 70 2.21 20.65 -10.02
C PHE A 70 3.42 19.92 -9.40
N PRO A 71 3.82 20.32 -8.18
CA PRO A 71 4.94 19.68 -7.51
C PRO A 71 4.63 18.20 -7.26
N LYS A 72 5.63 17.36 -7.52
CA LYS A 72 5.62 15.95 -7.13
C LYS A 72 5.58 15.83 -5.62
N ILE A 73 4.78 14.89 -5.11
CA ILE A 73 4.77 14.53 -3.69
C ILE A 73 5.56 13.24 -3.53
N ILE A 74 6.48 13.20 -2.57
CA ILE A 74 7.23 12.00 -2.18
C ILE A 74 6.93 11.72 -0.72
N ILE A 75 6.52 10.50 -0.40
CA ILE A 75 6.24 10.06 0.96
C ILE A 75 7.08 8.82 1.24
N SER A 76 7.79 8.81 2.35
CA SER A 76 8.46 7.63 2.90
C SER A 76 7.75 7.23 4.18
N ILE A 77 7.43 5.94 4.30
CA ILE A 77 6.75 5.38 5.46
C ILE A 77 7.61 4.25 6.02
N ASN A 78 7.83 4.25 7.32
CA ASN A 78 8.38 3.12 8.05
C ASN A 78 7.35 2.67 9.08
N TYR A 79 6.78 1.49 8.88
CA TYR A 79 5.77 0.88 9.72
C TYR A 79 6.40 -0.24 10.54
N GLN A 80 6.39 -0.09 11.87
CA GLN A 80 6.90 -1.09 12.79
C GLN A 80 5.98 -1.23 13.99
N ASN A 81 5.49 -2.44 14.25
CA ASN A 81 4.67 -2.79 15.41
C ASN A 81 3.47 -1.84 15.62
N GLY A 82 2.75 -1.52 14.55
CA GLY A 82 1.58 -0.62 14.64
C GLY A 82 1.92 0.88 14.69
N LYS A 83 3.21 1.26 14.69
CA LYS A 83 3.65 2.67 14.65
C LYS A 83 4.16 3.02 13.26
N ASN A 84 3.73 4.18 12.74
CA ASN A 84 4.30 4.72 11.50
C ASN A 84 5.23 5.90 11.82
N ASP A 85 6.38 5.93 11.15
CA ASP A 85 7.14 7.15 10.91
C ASP A 85 6.90 7.56 9.45
N ILE A 86 6.44 8.80 9.25
CA ILE A 86 6.06 9.32 7.93
C ILE A 86 6.84 10.59 7.65
N ILE A 87 7.57 10.59 6.53
CA ILE A 87 8.27 11.76 6.02
C ILE A 87 7.70 12.09 4.65
N ALA A 88 7.11 13.28 4.52
CA ALA A 88 6.55 13.76 3.26
C ALA A 88 7.33 14.97 2.72
N PHE A 89 7.46 15.04 1.40
CA PHE A 89 8.04 16.15 0.67
C PHE A 89 7.09 16.58 -0.47
N ILE A 90 6.95 17.89 -0.67
CA ILE A 90 6.28 18.48 -1.83
C ILE A 90 7.33 19.28 -2.59
N GLY A 91 7.70 18.82 -3.78
CA GLY A 91 8.93 19.26 -4.44
C GLY A 91 10.13 19.02 -3.52
N ASN A 92 10.82 20.09 -3.13
CA ASN A 92 11.99 20.03 -2.24
C ASN A 92 11.67 20.41 -0.78
N LYS A 93 10.39 20.67 -0.45
CA LYS A 93 9.99 21.13 0.89
C LYS A 93 9.46 19.96 1.72
N LYS A 94 10.07 19.71 2.88
CA LYS A 94 9.54 18.76 3.88
C LYS A 94 8.21 19.29 4.44
N VAL A 95 7.22 18.41 4.56
CA VAL A 95 5.91 18.69 5.15
C VAL A 95 5.76 17.82 6.40
N ILE A 96 5.27 18.44 7.48
CA ILE A 96 4.98 17.75 8.74
C ILE A 96 3.49 17.43 8.72
N LEU A 97 3.14 16.16 8.89
CA LEU A 97 1.76 15.71 9.05
C LEU A 97 1.36 15.80 10.52
N GLU A 98 0.09 16.14 10.78
CA GLU A 98 -0.44 16.22 12.14
C GLU A 98 -0.55 14.84 12.80
N ARG A 99 -0.79 13.79 12.00
CA ARG A 99 -0.96 12.42 12.47
C ARG A 99 0.01 11.47 11.76
N PRO A 100 0.62 10.51 12.47
CA PRO A 100 1.53 9.51 11.89
C PRO A 100 0.75 8.35 11.26
N HIS A 101 -0.17 8.64 10.34
CA HIS A 101 -0.84 7.60 9.54
C HIS A 101 -1.27 8.20 8.20
N LEU A 102 -1.08 7.47 7.10
CA LEU A 102 -1.51 7.95 5.79
C LEU A 102 -2.99 7.62 5.54
N ALA A 103 -3.86 8.33 6.26
CA ALA A 103 -5.30 8.35 6.03
C ALA A 103 -5.68 9.35 4.93
N GLN A 104 -6.93 9.24 4.47
CA GLN A 104 -7.56 10.16 3.53
C GLN A 104 -7.34 11.64 3.89
N ASP A 105 -7.49 12.03 5.16
CA ASP A 105 -7.32 13.43 5.59
C ASP A 105 -5.91 13.96 5.35
N ASN A 106 -4.89 13.19 5.73
CA ASN A 106 -3.49 13.56 5.53
C ASN A 106 -3.13 13.57 4.04
N LEU A 107 -3.63 12.61 3.25
CA LEU A 107 -3.43 12.60 1.81
C LEU A 107 -4.10 13.80 1.14
N THR A 108 -5.33 14.14 1.55
CA THR A 108 -6.05 15.34 1.12
C THR A 108 -5.26 16.60 1.43
N GLN A 109 -4.70 16.72 2.65
CA GLN A 109 -3.86 17.85 3.04
C GLN A 109 -2.63 17.98 2.14
N LEU A 110 -1.93 16.87 1.88
CA LEU A 110 -0.75 16.85 1.00
C LEU A 110 -1.10 17.27 -0.43
N LEU A 111 -2.19 16.75 -0.99
CA LEU A 111 -2.66 17.08 -2.33
C LEU A 111 -3.03 18.56 -2.45
N LYS A 112 -3.75 19.12 -1.46
CA LYS A 112 -4.08 20.56 -1.40
C LYS A 112 -2.83 21.43 -1.31
N LEU A 113 -1.88 21.08 -0.44
CA LEU A 113 -0.61 21.79 -0.30
C LEU A 113 0.23 21.74 -1.59
N ALA A 114 0.13 20.64 -2.34
CA ALA A 114 0.74 20.47 -3.65
C ALA A 114 -0.09 21.08 -4.80
N ARG A 115 -1.17 21.81 -4.49
CA ARG A 115 -2.03 22.52 -5.45
C ARG A 115 -2.78 21.63 -6.44
N TYR A 116 -2.99 20.35 -6.12
CA TYR A 116 -3.97 19.56 -6.85
C TYR A 116 -5.37 20.14 -6.59
N ALA A 117 -6.10 20.44 -7.66
CA ALA A 117 -7.44 21.00 -7.63
C ALA A 117 -8.49 19.91 -7.90
N ASN A 118 -9.77 20.19 -7.62
CA ASN A 118 -10.90 19.29 -7.89
C ASN A 118 -10.69 17.89 -7.30
N LEU A 119 -10.29 17.82 -6.03
CA LEU A 119 -10.09 16.54 -5.35
C LEU A 119 -11.42 15.80 -5.24
N GLU A 120 -11.52 14.67 -5.93
CA GLU A 120 -12.65 13.75 -5.78
C GLU A 120 -12.39 12.90 -4.54
N MET A 121 -13.21 13.08 -3.50
CA MET A 121 -12.91 12.49 -2.18
C MET A 121 -12.91 10.97 -2.21
N ALA A 122 -13.71 10.35 -3.08
CA ALA A 122 -13.72 8.90 -3.26
C ALA A 122 -12.39 8.38 -3.83
N GLU A 123 -11.80 9.07 -4.83
CA GLU A 123 -10.47 8.73 -5.35
C GLU A 123 -9.38 8.91 -4.28
N VAL A 124 -9.45 9.97 -3.48
CA VAL A 124 -8.47 10.19 -2.40
C VAL A 124 -8.59 9.12 -1.31
N SER A 125 -9.81 8.67 -1.01
CA SER A 125 -10.06 7.58 -0.06
C SER A 125 -9.46 6.26 -0.55
N GLU A 126 -9.83 5.82 -1.76
CA GLU A 126 -9.30 4.59 -2.36
C GLU A 126 -7.78 4.68 -2.58
N SER A 127 -7.23 5.87 -2.84
CA SER A 127 -5.79 6.07 -2.93
C SER A 127 -5.07 5.79 -1.62
N ALA A 128 -5.63 6.21 -0.48
CA ALA A 128 -5.09 5.89 0.82
C ALA A 128 -5.16 4.38 1.09
N GLU A 129 -6.27 3.74 0.72
CA GLU A 129 -6.44 2.28 0.82
C GLU A 129 -5.44 1.52 -0.05
N ALA A 130 -5.28 1.92 -1.32
CA ALA A 130 -4.33 1.33 -2.26
C ALA A 130 -2.89 1.41 -1.75
N ILE A 131 -2.50 2.56 -1.18
CA ILE A 131 -1.19 2.74 -0.55
C ILE A 131 -1.05 1.78 0.63
N ASN A 132 -2.00 1.78 1.57
CA ASN A 132 -1.95 0.91 2.74
C ASN A 132 -1.95 -0.58 2.36
N GLY A 133 -2.67 -0.95 1.29
CA GLY A 133 -2.70 -2.30 0.73
C GLY A 133 -1.32 -2.76 0.26
N VAL A 134 -0.59 -1.93 -0.48
CA VAL A 134 0.79 -2.24 -0.91
C VAL A 134 1.74 -2.36 0.28
N LEU A 135 1.56 -1.55 1.33
CA LEU A 135 2.36 -1.65 2.56
C LEU A 135 2.02 -2.89 3.40
N GLY A 136 0.77 -3.37 3.32
CA GLY A 136 0.33 -4.62 3.94
C GLY A 136 0.77 -5.87 3.17
N GLY A 137 1.18 -5.72 1.90
CA GLY A 137 1.75 -6.77 1.07
C GLY A 137 0.84 -7.24 -0.07
N PRO A 138 1.25 -8.29 -0.81
CA PRO A 138 0.62 -8.65 -2.08
C PRO A 138 -0.88 -8.97 -1.98
N LYS A 139 -1.31 -9.61 -0.88
CA LYS A 139 -2.71 -10.01 -0.66
C LYS A 139 -3.64 -8.82 -0.39
N ALA A 140 -3.12 -7.71 0.14
CA ALA A 140 -3.88 -6.49 0.41
C ALA A 140 -3.79 -5.46 -0.73
N THR A 141 -2.97 -5.72 -1.75
CA THR A 141 -2.79 -4.80 -2.87
C THR A 141 -4.00 -4.83 -3.78
N ILE A 142 -4.57 -3.64 -4.07
CA ILE A 142 -5.71 -3.48 -4.95
C ILE A 142 -5.31 -3.88 -6.38
N MET A 143 -6.08 -4.78 -6.97
CA MET A 143 -5.90 -5.29 -8.33
C MET A 143 -6.95 -4.72 -9.30
N ASN A 144 -6.71 -4.92 -10.60
CA ASN A 144 -7.66 -4.50 -11.63
C ASN A 144 -9.06 -5.08 -11.37
N GLY A 145 -10.08 -4.22 -11.40
CA GLY A 145 -11.47 -4.57 -11.11
C GLY A 145 -11.85 -4.61 -9.62
N GLN A 146 -10.96 -4.23 -8.70
CA GLN A 146 -11.25 -4.16 -7.25
C GLN A 146 -11.44 -2.73 -6.72
N SER A 147 -11.38 -1.73 -7.59
CA SER A 147 -11.50 -0.32 -7.25
C SER A 147 -12.50 0.33 -8.20
N ASP A 148 -13.34 1.20 -7.65
CA ASP A 148 -14.39 1.90 -8.40
C ASP A 148 -13.90 3.26 -8.92
N HIS A 149 -12.89 3.85 -8.27
CA HIS A 149 -12.43 5.20 -8.53
C HIS A 149 -10.99 5.30 -9.06
N LEU A 150 -10.16 4.27 -8.88
CA LEU A 150 -8.80 4.22 -9.41
C LEU A 150 -8.69 3.28 -10.60
N ILE A 151 -7.83 3.66 -11.54
CA ILE A 151 -7.42 2.78 -12.63
C ILE A 151 -6.11 2.11 -12.22
N VAL A 152 -6.11 0.79 -12.10
CA VAL A 152 -4.90 0.01 -11.86
C VAL A 152 -4.09 -0.08 -13.15
N ILE A 153 -2.89 0.49 -13.15
CA ILE A 153 -2.01 0.54 -14.33
C ILE A 153 -1.07 -0.66 -14.34
N ASP A 154 -0.43 -0.95 -13.20
CA ASP A 154 0.49 -2.07 -13.08
C ASP A 154 0.59 -2.51 -11.61
N VAL A 155 0.77 -3.81 -11.39
CA VAL A 155 1.03 -4.41 -10.07
C VAL A 155 2.05 -5.52 -10.23
N ASN A 156 3.15 -5.43 -9.49
CA ASN A 156 4.21 -6.42 -9.44
C ASN A 156 4.53 -6.76 -7.99
N TYR A 157 4.64 -8.05 -7.69
CA TYR A 157 5.10 -8.48 -6.38
C TYR A 157 5.94 -9.75 -6.43
N ASN A 158 6.77 -9.93 -5.42
CA ASN A 158 7.49 -11.17 -5.18
C ASN A 158 7.53 -11.50 -3.68
N TYR A 159 7.55 -12.80 -3.40
CA TYR A 159 7.89 -13.35 -2.09
C TYR A 159 9.35 -13.79 -2.08
N LYS A 160 10.01 -13.63 -0.94
CA LYS A 160 11.36 -14.11 -0.68
C LYS A 160 11.37 -15.10 0.47
#